data_AF-A0A941XBR1-F1
#
_entry.id   AF-A0A941XBR1-F1
#
_cell.length_a   1.000
_cell.length_b   1.000
_cell.length_c   1.000
_cell.angle_alpha   90.00
_cell.angle_beta   90.00
_cell.angle_gamma   90.00
#
_symmetry.space_group_name_H-M   'P 1'
#
loop_
_entity.id
_entity.type
_entity.pdbx_description
1 polymer ?
#
loop_
_entity_poly.entity_id
_entity_poly.type
_entity_poly.pdbx_seq_one_letter_code
_entity_poly.pdbx_strand_id
1 'polypeptide(L)'
;MQIKDRNTEFPNRRRLEVEEIEYNENGEIEVLLVEVKRDEGEVYEEGTQINATNLDLIIRSKVTEILSMSDEERVEYDASKIELELEVDVEAITQDFSLPTKGINGSSIVWSVEGEGIEIEENIAKVNRKLYEQNPLLKARVSYGSAEAIQVFHVTVLLREMTPSERVEKDSNDLKIDTKVTTDFTLPSAGSNGSSITWVVKTGTSITITGNTANVHNGEIDAYSTLEATITYESVTTTKNFVVEVICFLPKTYAVSWTQEKGSLKTDELTIASSNGEKLYIEVENNYSSAIEVSIKANDSSLVKVEVKETTDLNAMMGTSYVEYTFTVHIYLFSDREIKLGSLNGSVKYYYASITPDD
;
A
#
# COMPACT_ATOMS: atom_id res chain seq x y z
N MET A 1 47.20 26.48 -23.71
CA MET A 1 46.52 27.03 -24.90
C MET A 1 45.15 26.36 -25.03
N GLN A 2 44.08 27.09 -25.32
CA GLN A 2 42.72 26.53 -25.49
C GLN A 2 42.34 26.56 -26.97
N ILE A 3 41.59 25.55 -27.43
CA ILE A 3 41.01 25.54 -28.77
C ILE A 3 39.88 26.57 -28.78
N LYS A 4 39.93 27.46 -29.77
CA LYS A 4 38.91 28.46 -30.02
C LYS A 4 38.22 28.17 -31.34
N ASP A 5 36.91 28.31 -31.36
CA ASP A 5 36.13 28.20 -32.59
C ASP A 5 36.34 29.41 -33.48
N ARG A 6 36.24 29.21 -34.79
CA ARG A 6 36.25 30.31 -35.76
C ARG A 6 34.88 31.00 -35.74
N ASN A 7 34.85 32.31 -35.59
CA ASN A 7 33.62 33.11 -35.61
C ASN A 7 33.61 34.01 -36.85
N THR A 8 32.57 33.88 -37.67
CA THR A 8 32.43 34.55 -38.97
C THR A 8 30.98 34.97 -39.20
N GLU A 9 30.76 35.97 -40.02
CA GLU A 9 29.43 36.47 -40.39
C GLU A 9 28.52 35.36 -40.98
N PHE A 10 29.08 34.46 -41.80
CA PHE A 10 28.33 33.36 -42.43
C PHE A 10 29.06 32.00 -42.34
N PRO A 11 29.05 31.31 -41.18
CA PRO A 11 29.89 30.13 -40.91
C PRO A 11 29.75 28.96 -41.88
N ASN A 12 28.57 28.82 -42.49
CA ASN A 12 28.23 27.71 -43.38
C ASN A 12 27.99 28.14 -44.83
N ARG A 13 28.18 29.42 -45.17
CA ARG A 13 27.89 29.91 -46.52
C ARG A 13 28.96 29.44 -47.50
N ARG A 14 28.47 28.96 -48.65
CA ARG A 14 29.28 28.54 -49.78
C ARG A 14 28.88 29.38 -50.98
N ARG A 15 29.88 29.77 -51.77
CA ARG A 15 29.69 30.36 -53.08
C ARG A 15 30.00 29.29 -54.12
N LEU A 16 29.08 29.11 -55.06
CA LEU A 16 29.25 28.23 -56.20
C LEU A 16 29.69 29.10 -57.38
N GLU A 17 30.88 28.84 -57.90
CA GLU A 17 31.37 29.48 -59.11
C GLU A 17 31.21 28.49 -60.26
N VAL A 18 30.38 28.82 -61.25
CA VAL A 18 30.12 27.96 -62.40
C VAL A 18 31.36 27.93 -63.29
N GLU A 19 31.93 26.74 -63.45
CA GLU A 19 33.09 26.50 -64.32
C GLU A 19 32.65 26.11 -65.72
N GLU A 20 31.65 25.23 -65.84
CA GLU A 20 31.19 24.69 -67.12
C GLU A 20 29.69 24.38 -67.09
N ILE A 21 29.01 24.56 -68.23
CA ILE A 21 27.59 24.23 -68.41
C ILE A 21 27.46 23.36 -69.66
N GLU A 22 26.93 22.15 -69.51
CA GLU A 22 26.56 21.27 -70.61
C GLU A 22 25.05 21.36 -70.84
N TYR A 23 24.65 21.39 -72.12
CA TYR A 23 23.25 21.48 -72.52
C TYR A 23 22.86 20.21 -73.29
N ASN A 24 21.64 19.72 -73.06
CA ASN A 24 21.08 18.60 -73.81
C ASN A 24 20.68 19.01 -75.24
N GLU A 25 20.24 18.03 -76.04
CA GLU A 25 19.82 18.24 -77.43
C GLU A 25 18.63 19.20 -77.60
N ASN A 26 17.87 19.47 -76.52
CA ASN A 26 16.76 20.42 -76.50
C ASN A 26 17.17 21.84 -76.06
N GLY A 27 18.46 22.05 -75.75
CA GLY A 27 19.00 23.33 -75.27
C GLY A 27 18.75 23.62 -73.79
N GLU A 28 18.34 22.62 -73.01
CA GLU A 28 18.21 22.73 -71.55
C GLU A 28 19.51 22.33 -70.86
N ILE A 29 19.81 22.92 -69.69
CA ILE A 29 21.01 22.59 -68.92
C ILE A 29 20.91 21.14 -68.44
N GLU A 30 21.88 20.32 -68.80
CA GLU A 30 21.99 18.91 -68.40
C GLU A 30 23.02 18.74 -67.26
N VAL A 31 24.15 19.43 -67.35
CA VAL A 31 25.21 19.39 -66.33
C VAL A 31 25.68 20.81 -66.01
N LEU A 32 25.87 21.09 -64.72
CA LEU A 32 26.48 22.32 -64.23
C LEU A 32 27.69 21.95 -63.36
N LEU A 33 28.89 22.20 -63.85
CA LEU A 33 30.12 21.98 -63.09
C LEU A 33 30.45 23.25 -62.31
N VAL A 34 30.56 23.13 -60.99
CA VAL A 34 30.76 24.26 -60.08
C VAL A 34 31.93 24.03 -59.13
N GLU A 35 32.77 25.05 -58.96
CA GLU A 35 33.74 25.11 -57.88
C GLU A 35 33.04 25.61 -56.61
N VAL A 36 33.17 24.86 -55.51
CA VAL A 36 32.55 25.22 -54.23
C VAL A 36 33.58 25.93 -53.37
N LYS A 37 33.43 27.25 -53.21
CA LYS A 37 34.27 28.06 -52.32
C LYS A 37 33.53 28.37 -51.01
N ARG A 38 34.28 28.45 -49.91
CA ARG A 38 33.75 29.03 -48.66
C ARG A 38 33.59 30.54 -48.85
N ASP A 39 32.48 31.08 -48.40
CA ASP A 39 32.17 32.51 -48.50
C ASP A 39 31.63 33.01 -47.15
N GLU A 40 32.54 33.07 -46.19
CA GLU A 40 32.23 33.21 -44.76
C GLU A 40 31.98 34.66 -44.29
N GLY A 41 32.07 35.64 -45.19
CA GLY A 41 31.91 37.07 -44.86
C GLY A 41 33.04 37.61 -43.99
N GLU A 42 32.75 38.58 -43.12
CA GLU A 42 33.73 39.07 -42.14
C GLU A 42 34.08 38.01 -41.08
N VAL A 43 35.37 37.93 -40.72
CA VAL A 43 35.87 37.02 -39.68
C VAL A 43 36.06 37.81 -38.40
N TYR A 44 35.24 37.52 -37.39
CA TYR A 44 35.28 38.19 -36.09
C TYR A 44 36.30 37.56 -35.13
N GLU A 45 36.50 36.24 -35.21
CA GLU A 45 37.52 35.53 -34.44
C GLU A 45 38.18 34.44 -35.28
N GLU A 46 39.50 34.47 -35.36
CA GLU A 46 40.29 33.41 -35.97
C GLU A 46 40.25 32.16 -35.06
N GLY A 47 39.76 31.04 -35.62
CA GLY A 47 39.74 29.76 -34.92
C GLY A 47 41.14 29.17 -34.77
N THR A 48 41.33 28.29 -33.78
CA THR A 48 42.60 27.58 -33.63
C THR A 48 42.75 26.53 -34.73
N GLN A 49 43.71 26.72 -35.63
CA GLN A 49 43.96 25.75 -36.70
C GLN A 49 44.35 24.40 -36.11
N ILE A 50 43.61 23.34 -36.45
CA ILE A 50 43.88 21.96 -36.00
C ILE A 50 44.99 21.37 -36.90
N ASN A 51 46.24 21.69 -36.60
CA ASN A 51 47.42 21.14 -37.27
C ASN A 51 48.37 20.50 -36.23
N ALA A 52 49.31 19.68 -36.70
CA ALA A 52 50.21 18.92 -35.82
C ALA A 52 50.98 19.81 -34.83
N THR A 53 51.41 21.00 -35.26
CA THR A 53 52.15 21.95 -34.42
C THR A 53 51.29 22.50 -33.28
N ASN A 54 50.07 22.95 -33.57
CA ASN A 54 49.16 23.49 -32.56
C ASN A 54 48.68 22.40 -31.60
N LEU A 55 48.39 21.20 -32.11
CA LEU A 55 48.07 20.03 -31.28
C LEU A 55 49.23 19.67 -30.35
N ASP A 56 50.47 19.58 -30.87
CA ASP A 56 51.66 19.28 -30.07
C ASP A 56 51.90 20.35 -28.98
N LEU A 57 51.72 21.65 -29.29
CA LEU A 57 51.82 22.73 -28.30
C LEU A 57 50.76 22.63 -27.21
N ILE A 58 49.51 22.34 -27.57
CA ILE A 58 48.40 22.16 -26.61
C ILE A 58 48.67 20.95 -25.71
N ILE A 59 49.04 19.82 -26.31
CA ILE A 59 49.33 18.58 -25.57
C ILE A 59 50.53 18.79 -24.65
N ARG A 60 51.64 19.35 -25.13
CA ARG A 60 52.81 19.65 -24.30
C ARG A 60 52.46 20.59 -23.16
N SER A 61 51.71 21.65 -23.42
CA SER A 61 51.25 22.58 -22.37
C SER A 61 50.45 21.86 -21.29
N LYS A 62 49.55 20.95 -21.67
CA LYS A 62 48.75 20.16 -20.72
C LYS A 62 49.59 19.13 -19.97
N VAL A 63 50.53 18.48 -20.65
CA VAL A 63 51.47 17.54 -20.04
C VAL A 63 52.40 18.26 -19.06
N THR A 64 52.91 19.45 -19.40
CA THR A 64 53.74 20.24 -18.49
C THR A 64 52.97 20.68 -17.27
N GLU A 65 51.71 21.10 -17.43
CA GLU A 65 50.81 21.44 -16.32
C GLU A 65 50.67 20.23 -15.36
N ILE A 66 50.36 19.04 -15.88
CA ILE A 66 50.26 17.78 -15.12
C ILE A 66 51.58 17.39 -14.44
N LEU A 67 52.71 17.57 -15.13
CA LEU A 67 54.06 17.25 -14.60
C LEU A 67 54.55 18.27 -13.57
N SER A 68 53.97 19.47 -13.52
CA SER A 68 54.33 20.52 -12.57
C SER A 68 53.52 20.52 -11.28
N MET A 69 52.46 19.70 -11.19
CA MET A 69 51.65 19.56 -9.98
C MET A 69 52.46 18.97 -8.83
N SER A 70 52.24 19.46 -7.61
CA SER A 70 52.76 18.79 -6.41
C SER A 70 52.03 17.46 -6.17
N ASP A 71 52.62 16.60 -5.33
CA ASP A 71 51.98 15.34 -4.94
C ASP A 71 50.63 15.59 -4.26
N GLU A 72 50.52 16.65 -3.43
CA GLU A 72 49.28 17.06 -2.76
C GLU A 72 48.21 17.53 -3.75
N GLU A 73 48.57 18.40 -4.71
CA GLU A 73 47.65 18.88 -5.75
C GLU A 73 47.13 17.71 -6.61
N ARG A 74 48.01 16.73 -6.89
CA ARG A 74 47.66 15.54 -7.66
C ARG A 74 46.66 14.67 -6.93
N VAL A 75 46.89 14.41 -5.65
CA VAL A 75 46.00 13.59 -4.81
C VAL A 75 44.65 14.25 -4.62
N GLU A 76 44.59 15.56 -4.37
CA GLU A 76 43.33 16.30 -4.21
C GLU A 76 42.52 16.33 -5.51
N TYR A 77 43.19 16.54 -6.64
CA TYR A 77 42.53 16.49 -7.95
C TYR A 77 41.97 15.11 -8.23
N ASP A 78 42.77 14.05 -8.08
CA ASP A 78 42.32 12.68 -8.30
C ASP A 78 41.15 12.33 -7.36
N ALA A 79 41.22 12.68 -6.08
CA ALA A 79 40.13 12.49 -5.11
C ALA A 79 38.83 13.18 -5.55
N SER A 80 38.91 14.42 -6.04
CA SER A 80 37.75 15.19 -6.51
C SER A 80 37.08 14.62 -7.77
N LYS A 81 37.75 13.72 -8.49
CA LYS A 81 37.26 13.14 -9.75
C LYS A 81 36.75 11.71 -9.62
N ILE A 82 36.93 11.07 -8.46
CA ILE A 82 36.51 9.69 -8.23
C ILE A 82 35.01 9.48 -8.53
N GLU A 83 34.15 10.41 -8.15
CA GLU A 83 32.70 10.30 -8.38
C GLU A 83 32.37 10.12 -9.88
N LEU A 84 33.10 10.81 -10.74
CA LEU A 84 32.95 10.68 -12.19
C LEU A 84 33.49 9.35 -12.72
N GLU A 85 34.50 8.76 -12.05
CA GLU A 85 35.11 7.48 -12.44
C GLU A 85 34.31 6.25 -11.96
N LEU A 86 33.46 6.39 -10.94
CA LEU A 86 32.65 5.29 -10.42
C LEU A 86 31.54 4.84 -11.40
N GLU A 87 31.17 5.70 -12.36
CA GLU A 87 30.14 5.44 -13.38
C GLU A 87 28.80 4.91 -12.82
N VAL A 88 28.47 5.25 -11.58
CA VAL A 88 27.26 4.81 -10.88
C VAL A 88 26.66 5.93 -10.06
N ASP A 89 25.33 5.91 -9.91
CA ASP A 89 24.63 6.78 -8.98
C ASP A 89 24.75 6.22 -7.55
N VAL A 90 25.63 6.83 -6.75
CA VAL A 90 25.91 6.42 -5.37
C VAL A 90 24.70 6.59 -4.45
N GLU A 91 23.69 7.37 -4.84
CA GLU A 91 22.44 7.54 -4.07
C GLU A 91 21.33 6.56 -4.49
N ALA A 92 21.60 5.66 -5.44
CA ALA A 92 20.61 4.69 -5.92
C ALA A 92 21.23 3.36 -6.38
N ILE A 93 22.08 2.76 -5.52
CA ILE A 93 22.81 1.53 -5.86
C ILE A 93 21.89 0.31 -5.83
N THR A 94 21.92 -0.46 -6.94
CA THR A 94 21.15 -1.71 -7.07
C THR A 94 21.96 -2.92 -7.54
N GLN A 95 23.20 -2.70 -7.98
CA GLN A 95 24.07 -3.70 -8.60
C GLN A 95 25.53 -3.47 -8.21
N ASP A 96 26.34 -4.53 -8.30
CA ASP A 96 27.79 -4.46 -8.15
C ASP A 96 28.41 -3.41 -9.09
N PHE A 97 29.44 -2.73 -8.61
CA PHE A 97 30.17 -1.74 -9.42
C PHE A 97 31.67 -1.85 -9.18
N SER A 98 32.44 -1.43 -10.19
CA SER A 98 33.90 -1.43 -10.11
C SER A 98 34.41 -0.23 -9.34
N LEU A 99 35.46 -0.45 -8.57
CA LEU A 99 36.14 0.57 -7.79
C LEU A 99 37.47 0.90 -8.48
N PRO A 100 37.71 2.16 -8.90
CA PRO A 100 38.97 2.54 -9.52
C PRO A 100 40.12 2.37 -8.52
N THR A 101 41.22 1.77 -8.96
CA THR A 101 42.44 1.60 -8.14
C THR A 101 43.50 2.65 -8.46
N LYS A 102 43.27 3.45 -9.51
CA LYS A 102 44.12 4.54 -9.99
C LYS A 102 43.25 5.73 -10.36
N GLY A 103 43.62 6.92 -9.89
CA GLY A 103 43.02 8.17 -10.34
C GLY A 103 43.60 8.62 -11.69
N ILE A 104 42.95 9.59 -12.33
CA ILE A 104 43.32 10.12 -13.64
C ILE A 104 44.78 10.62 -13.76
N ASN A 105 45.37 11.14 -12.68
CA ASN A 105 46.79 11.52 -12.63
C ASN A 105 47.69 10.44 -12.00
N GLY A 106 47.21 9.21 -11.85
CA GLY A 106 48.00 8.05 -11.44
C GLY A 106 48.15 7.85 -9.93
N SER A 107 47.46 8.63 -9.08
CA SER A 107 47.39 8.35 -7.64
C SER A 107 46.82 6.96 -7.39
N SER A 108 47.32 6.26 -6.37
CA SER A 108 46.79 4.96 -5.95
C SER A 108 45.56 5.16 -5.08
N ILE A 109 44.50 4.40 -5.36
CA ILE A 109 43.25 4.45 -4.60
C ILE A 109 43.06 3.11 -3.88
N VAL A 110 42.83 3.15 -2.57
CA VAL A 110 42.49 2.00 -1.74
C VAL A 110 41.15 2.26 -1.08
N TRP A 111 40.24 1.30 -1.22
CA TRP A 111 38.87 1.45 -0.75
C TRP A 111 38.64 0.73 0.58
N SER A 112 37.80 1.32 1.42
CA SER A 112 37.23 0.68 2.60
C SER A 112 35.75 1.05 2.74
N VAL A 113 34.98 0.21 3.43
CA VAL A 113 33.56 0.41 3.66
C VAL A 113 33.26 0.37 5.16
N GLU A 114 32.36 1.24 5.60
CA GLU A 114 31.82 1.25 6.95
C GLU A 114 30.29 1.16 6.88
N GLY A 115 29.70 0.14 7.50
CA GLY A 115 28.26 -0.13 7.45
C GLY A 115 27.92 -1.44 6.75
N GLU A 116 26.64 -1.63 6.44
CA GLU A 116 26.12 -2.82 5.77
C GLU A 116 25.71 -2.52 4.32
N GLY A 117 25.63 -3.57 3.50
CA GLY A 117 25.09 -3.50 2.13
C GLY A 117 26.13 -3.44 1.03
N ILE A 118 27.39 -3.14 1.37
CA ILE A 118 28.53 -3.27 0.46
C ILE A 118 29.64 -4.09 1.13
N GLU A 119 30.21 -5.03 0.39
CA GLU A 119 31.44 -5.75 0.72
C GLU A 119 32.45 -5.52 -0.42
N ILE A 120 33.73 -5.34 -0.11
CA ILE A 120 34.74 -5.10 -1.12
C ILE A 120 35.48 -6.41 -1.39
N GLU A 121 35.34 -6.92 -2.61
CA GLU A 121 36.09 -8.07 -3.12
C GLU A 121 37.02 -7.59 -4.22
N GLU A 122 38.33 -7.61 -3.95
CA GLU A 122 39.37 -7.08 -4.86
C GLU A 122 39.14 -5.60 -5.20
N ASN A 123 38.67 -5.31 -6.43
CA ASN A 123 38.33 -3.98 -6.92
C ASN A 123 36.84 -3.85 -7.29
N ILE A 124 35.99 -4.70 -6.71
CA ILE A 124 34.54 -4.69 -6.95
C ILE A 124 33.83 -4.44 -5.61
N ALA A 125 32.93 -3.45 -5.60
CA ALA A 125 31.95 -3.28 -4.54
C ALA A 125 30.80 -4.27 -4.77
N LYS A 126 30.74 -5.34 -3.98
CA LYS A 126 29.67 -6.33 -3.94
C LYS A 126 28.48 -5.79 -3.19
N VAL A 127 27.33 -5.69 -3.86
CA VAL A 127 26.12 -5.08 -3.29
C VAL A 127 25.18 -6.16 -2.75
N ASN A 128 25.00 -6.15 -1.43
CA ASN A 128 24.17 -7.09 -0.69
C ASN A 128 22.88 -6.43 -0.19
N ARG A 129 21.88 -6.33 -1.08
CA ARG A 129 20.59 -5.66 -0.82
C ARG A 129 19.70 -6.43 0.17
N LYS A 130 19.06 -5.71 1.08
CA LYS A 130 18.10 -6.25 2.07
C LYS A 130 16.67 -5.78 1.79
N LEU A 131 15.72 -6.18 2.62
CA LEU A 131 14.32 -5.71 2.55
C LEU A 131 14.12 -4.31 3.18
N TYR A 132 15.21 -3.65 3.55
CA TYR A 132 15.27 -2.29 4.04
C TYR A 132 16.45 -1.58 3.36
N GLU A 133 16.37 -0.26 3.26
CA GLU A 133 17.42 0.58 2.69
C GLU A 133 18.65 0.60 3.60
N GLN A 134 19.84 0.57 3.00
CA GLN A 134 21.11 0.53 3.72
C GLN A 134 21.98 1.70 3.30
N ASN A 135 22.66 2.33 4.26
CA ASN A 135 23.38 3.59 4.05
C ASN A 135 24.87 3.47 4.45
N PRO A 136 25.69 2.66 3.76
CA PRO A 136 27.11 2.52 4.07
C PRO A 136 27.92 3.76 3.67
N LEU A 137 29.04 3.99 4.36
CA LEU A 137 30.05 4.96 3.98
C LEU A 137 31.16 4.28 3.20
N LEU A 138 31.35 4.68 1.95
CA LEU A 138 32.44 4.19 1.11
C LEU A 138 33.58 5.21 1.14
N LYS A 139 34.78 4.77 1.51
CA LYS A 139 35.95 5.63 1.76
C LYS A 139 37.07 5.28 0.79
N ALA A 140 37.45 6.24 -0.06
CA ALA A 140 38.59 6.15 -0.95
C ALA A 140 39.81 6.84 -0.33
N ARG A 141 40.84 6.06 0.02
CA ARG A 141 42.15 6.57 0.40
C ARG A 141 42.99 6.76 -0.84
N VAL A 142 43.25 8.00 -1.22
CA VAL A 142 44.02 8.40 -2.40
C VAL A 142 45.43 8.77 -1.98
N SER A 143 46.44 8.26 -2.66
CA SER A 143 47.85 8.53 -2.29
C SER A 143 48.79 8.56 -3.49
N TYR A 144 49.76 9.48 -3.43
CA TYR A 144 50.85 9.60 -4.39
C TYR A 144 52.07 10.18 -3.66
N GLY A 145 53.24 9.54 -3.81
CA GLY A 145 54.43 9.93 -3.04
C GLY A 145 54.19 9.87 -1.53
N SER A 146 54.38 11.00 -0.84
CA SER A 146 54.06 11.16 0.60
C SER A 146 52.70 11.79 0.88
N ALA A 147 51.98 12.25 -0.16
CA ALA A 147 50.68 12.90 -0.01
C ALA A 147 49.53 11.88 0.07
N GLU A 148 48.48 12.25 0.81
CA GLU A 148 47.28 11.43 1.03
C GLU A 148 46.04 12.31 1.19
N ALA A 149 44.92 11.86 0.65
CA ALA A 149 43.58 12.38 0.90
C ALA A 149 42.59 11.24 1.09
N ILE A 150 41.49 11.53 1.80
CA ILE A 150 40.38 10.59 1.98
C ILE A 150 39.12 11.24 1.44
N GLN A 151 38.54 10.63 0.41
CA GLN A 151 37.20 10.99 -0.07
C GLN A 151 36.18 10.03 0.52
N VAL A 152 35.07 10.58 1.04
CA VAL A 152 33.97 9.81 1.63
C VAL A 152 32.73 9.98 0.78
N PHE A 153 32.08 8.86 0.45
CA PHE A 153 30.81 8.80 -0.26
C PHE A 153 29.74 8.27 0.68
N HIS A 154 28.62 8.99 0.76
CA HIS A 154 27.41 8.53 1.45
C HIS A 154 26.58 7.75 0.45
N VAL A 155 26.65 6.42 0.55
CA VAL A 155 26.02 5.54 -0.44
C VAL A 155 24.64 5.14 0.05
N THR A 156 23.67 5.14 -0.86
CA THR A 156 22.33 4.58 -0.60
C THR A 156 22.16 3.31 -1.42
N VAL A 157 22.07 2.16 -0.73
CA VAL A 157 21.76 0.86 -1.33
C VAL A 157 20.27 0.62 -1.23
N LEU A 158 19.61 0.56 -2.38
CA LEU A 158 18.15 0.38 -2.43
C LEU A 158 17.78 -1.04 -1.99
N LEU A 159 16.70 -1.13 -1.21
CA LEU A 159 16.08 -2.40 -0.83
C LEU A 159 15.82 -3.29 -2.04
N ARG A 160 15.95 -4.61 -1.89
CA ARG A 160 15.54 -5.58 -2.91
C ARG A 160 14.04 -5.82 -2.88
N GLU A 161 13.53 -6.35 -3.99
CA GLU A 161 12.18 -6.90 -4.04
C GLU A 161 12.03 -8.12 -3.13
N MET A 162 10.84 -8.26 -2.54
CA MET A 162 10.44 -9.49 -1.85
C MET A 162 10.29 -10.62 -2.85
N THR A 163 10.79 -11.80 -2.49
CA THR A 163 10.55 -13.03 -3.25
C THR A 163 9.08 -13.44 -3.16
N PRO A 164 8.54 -14.22 -4.12
CA PRO A 164 7.18 -14.74 -4.05
C PRO A 164 6.85 -15.42 -2.71
N SER A 165 7.76 -16.23 -2.17
CA SER A 165 7.57 -16.90 -0.88
C SER A 165 7.44 -15.93 0.28
N GLU A 166 8.31 -14.91 0.35
CA GLU A 166 8.24 -13.88 1.40
C GLU A 166 6.95 -13.07 1.32
N ARG A 167 6.44 -12.78 0.12
CA ARG A 167 5.16 -12.07 -0.09
C ARG A 167 3.99 -12.89 0.45
N VAL A 168 3.91 -14.16 0.05
CA VAL A 168 2.84 -15.08 0.49
C VAL A 168 2.88 -15.28 2.01
N GLU A 169 4.07 -15.44 2.59
CA GLU A 169 4.22 -15.60 4.03
C GLU A 169 3.75 -14.36 4.80
N LYS A 170 4.17 -13.17 4.36
CA LYS A 170 3.77 -11.91 4.98
C LYS A 170 2.27 -11.67 4.85
N ASP A 171 1.71 -11.88 3.67
CA ASP A 171 0.26 -11.74 3.44
C ASP A 171 -0.53 -12.76 4.27
N SER A 172 -0.07 -14.00 4.39
CA SER A 172 -0.68 -15.01 5.25
C SER A 172 -0.65 -14.61 6.73
N ASN A 173 0.49 -14.09 7.22
CA ASN A 173 0.63 -13.65 8.61
C ASN A 173 -0.28 -12.45 8.92
N ASP A 174 -0.34 -11.48 8.02
CA ASP A 174 -1.13 -10.26 8.16
C ASP A 174 -2.63 -10.49 7.93
N LEU A 175 -3.02 -11.58 7.27
CA LEU A 175 -4.43 -11.92 7.01
C LEU A 175 -5.21 -12.13 8.31
N LYS A 176 -6.25 -11.32 8.48
CA LYS A 176 -7.20 -11.35 9.61
C LYS A 176 -8.62 -11.25 9.08
N ILE A 177 -9.54 -11.91 9.77
CA ILE A 177 -10.99 -11.82 9.58
C ILE A 177 -11.67 -11.78 10.94
N ASP A 178 -12.93 -11.34 10.99
CA ASP A 178 -13.75 -11.51 12.17
C ASP A 178 -14.02 -13.00 12.42
N THR A 179 -13.79 -13.43 13.66
CA THR A 179 -13.98 -14.82 14.09
C THR A 179 -15.17 -15.00 15.00
N LYS A 180 -15.87 -13.92 15.34
CA LYS A 180 -17.13 -13.90 16.07
C LYS A 180 -18.10 -13.05 15.30
N VAL A 181 -19.09 -13.68 14.70
CA VAL A 181 -19.97 -13.04 13.72
C VAL A 181 -21.42 -13.39 13.97
N THR A 182 -22.31 -12.52 13.50
CA THR A 182 -23.77 -12.73 13.53
C THR A 182 -24.45 -12.34 12.23
N THR A 183 -23.73 -11.64 11.36
CA THR A 183 -24.18 -11.23 10.04
C THR A 183 -23.12 -11.60 9.02
N ASP A 184 -23.54 -11.59 7.76
CA ASP A 184 -22.65 -11.76 6.63
C ASP A 184 -21.49 -10.77 6.69
N PHE A 185 -20.31 -11.21 6.24
CA PHE A 185 -19.10 -10.40 6.25
C PHE A 185 -18.27 -10.65 4.99
N THR A 186 -17.43 -9.69 4.64
CA THR A 186 -16.57 -9.76 3.47
C THR A 186 -15.24 -10.40 3.82
N LEU A 187 -14.78 -11.29 2.96
CA LEU A 187 -13.50 -11.96 3.04
C LEU A 187 -12.49 -11.26 2.11
N PRO A 188 -11.28 -10.92 2.60
CA PRO A 188 -10.25 -10.30 1.76
C PRO A 188 -9.94 -11.15 0.52
N SER A 189 -9.89 -10.52 -0.65
CA SER A 189 -9.52 -11.14 -1.93
C SER A 189 -8.04 -11.02 -2.27
N ALA A 190 -7.31 -10.13 -1.59
CA ALA A 190 -5.91 -9.86 -1.84
C ALA A 190 -5.15 -9.47 -0.56
N GLY A 191 -3.87 -9.82 -0.52
CA GLY A 191 -2.92 -9.37 0.49
C GLY A 191 -2.24 -8.06 0.10
N SER A 192 -1.66 -7.35 1.07
CA SER A 192 -1.00 -6.06 0.87
C SER A 192 0.27 -6.17 0.02
N ASN A 193 0.87 -7.36 -0.05
CA ASN A 193 2.06 -7.65 -0.85
C ASN A 193 1.73 -8.29 -2.21
N GLY A 194 0.45 -8.27 -2.60
CA GLY A 194 -0.02 -8.63 -3.94
C GLY A 194 -0.54 -10.06 -4.09
N SER A 195 -0.52 -10.89 -3.02
CA SER A 195 -1.07 -12.25 -3.11
C SER A 195 -2.58 -12.21 -3.36
N SER A 196 -3.07 -13.12 -4.19
CA SER A 196 -4.51 -13.42 -4.31
C SER A 196 -4.96 -14.33 -3.17
N ILE A 197 -6.19 -14.15 -2.68
CA ILE A 197 -6.75 -14.93 -1.58
C ILE A 197 -8.11 -15.48 -1.99
N THR A 198 -8.24 -16.81 -1.95
CA THR A 198 -9.50 -17.51 -2.20
C THR A 198 -9.91 -18.29 -0.95
N TRP A 199 -11.21 -18.44 -0.76
CA TRP A 199 -11.75 -18.98 0.48
C TRP A 199 -12.68 -20.17 0.23
N VAL A 200 -12.62 -21.15 1.12
CA VAL A 200 -13.55 -22.28 1.15
C VAL A 200 -13.99 -22.55 2.59
N VAL A 201 -15.21 -23.08 2.75
CA VAL A 201 -15.65 -23.64 4.02
C VAL A 201 -15.06 -25.04 4.13
N LYS A 202 -14.11 -25.22 5.04
CA LYS A 202 -13.44 -26.51 5.25
C LYS A 202 -14.32 -27.46 6.06
N THR A 203 -14.97 -26.94 7.10
CA THR A 203 -15.90 -27.68 7.97
C THR A 203 -16.98 -26.75 8.53
N GLY A 204 -18.11 -27.34 8.93
CA GLY A 204 -19.26 -26.61 9.47
C GLY A 204 -20.29 -26.25 8.40
N THR A 205 -21.47 -25.82 8.87
CA THR A 205 -22.61 -25.44 8.01
C THR A 205 -23.21 -24.10 8.40
N SER A 206 -22.66 -23.43 9.42
CA SER A 206 -23.15 -22.11 9.86
C SER A 206 -22.70 -20.98 8.94
N ILE A 207 -21.80 -21.25 7.99
CA ILE A 207 -21.34 -20.28 7.00
C ILE A 207 -21.32 -20.93 5.61
N THR A 208 -21.70 -20.16 4.59
CA THR A 208 -21.50 -20.49 3.17
C THR A 208 -20.81 -19.33 2.46
N ILE A 209 -19.93 -19.61 1.49
CA ILE A 209 -19.18 -18.57 0.78
C ILE A 209 -19.73 -18.41 -0.64
N THR A 210 -20.07 -17.17 -1.01
CA THR A 210 -20.44 -16.80 -2.38
C THR A 210 -19.55 -15.64 -2.82
N GLY A 211 -18.66 -15.90 -3.78
CA GLY A 211 -17.59 -14.95 -4.14
C GLY A 211 -16.69 -14.65 -2.94
N ASN A 212 -16.63 -13.38 -2.55
CA ASN A 212 -15.88 -12.90 -1.39
C ASN A 212 -16.76 -12.62 -0.17
N THR A 213 -18.00 -13.10 -0.16
CA THR A 213 -18.92 -12.90 0.98
C THR A 213 -19.12 -14.21 1.73
N ALA A 214 -18.82 -14.20 3.02
CA ALA A 214 -19.22 -15.24 3.96
C ALA A 214 -20.64 -14.93 4.43
N ASN A 215 -21.59 -15.78 4.05
CA ASN A 215 -23.00 -15.67 4.42
C ASN A 215 -23.24 -16.53 5.66
N VAL A 216 -23.77 -15.91 6.72
CA VAL A 216 -23.95 -16.49 8.05
C VAL A 216 -25.37 -17.03 8.20
N HIS A 217 -25.47 -18.30 8.62
CA HIS A 217 -26.73 -18.99 8.89
C HIS A 217 -26.95 -19.09 10.41
N ASN A 218 -27.76 -18.17 10.95
CA ASN A 218 -28.05 -18.10 12.38
C ASN A 218 -29.00 -19.23 12.82
N GLY A 219 -28.47 -20.19 13.59
CA GLY A 219 -29.21 -21.30 14.19
C GLY A 219 -29.97 -20.94 15.47
N GLU A 220 -30.34 -21.95 16.27
CA GLU A 220 -30.89 -21.78 17.63
C GLU A 220 -29.82 -21.84 18.72
N ILE A 221 -28.63 -22.33 18.36
CA ILE A 221 -27.44 -22.42 19.21
C ILE A 221 -26.25 -21.87 18.44
N ASP A 222 -25.20 -21.50 19.18
CA ASP A 222 -23.93 -21.12 18.56
C ASP A 222 -23.38 -22.25 17.70
N ALA A 223 -22.75 -21.87 16.60
CA ALA A 223 -22.22 -22.83 15.65
C ALA A 223 -20.87 -22.37 15.12
N TYR A 224 -19.97 -23.34 14.93
CA TYR A 224 -18.61 -23.09 14.47
C TYR A 224 -18.44 -23.58 13.04
N SER A 225 -17.81 -22.76 12.20
CA SER A 225 -17.36 -23.13 10.87
C SER A 225 -15.88 -22.81 10.72
N THR A 226 -15.12 -23.70 10.08
CA THR A 226 -13.71 -23.43 9.76
C THR A 226 -13.60 -22.96 8.32
N LEU A 227 -13.11 -21.75 8.12
CA LEU A 227 -12.80 -21.20 6.81
C LEU A 227 -11.32 -21.40 6.50
N GLU A 228 -11.01 -21.87 5.30
CA GLU A 228 -9.65 -21.99 4.81
C GLU A 228 -9.39 -20.94 3.74
N ALA A 229 -8.42 -20.06 4.00
CA ALA A 229 -7.87 -19.15 3.02
C ALA A 229 -6.73 -19.84 2.28
N THR A 230 -6.75 -19.81 0.96
CA THR A 230 -5.62 -20.16 0.10
C THR A 230 -5.01 -18.86 -0.42
N ILE A 231 -3.76 -18.58 -0.04
CA ILE A 231 -3.02 -17.37 -0.38
C ILE A 231 -1.98 -17.72 -1.44
N THR A 232 -2.04 -17.08 -2.60
CA THR A 232 -1.20 -17.40 -3.76
C THR A 232 -0.60 -16.15 -4.40
N TYR A 233 0.71 -16.16 -4.62
CA TYR A 233 1.41 -15.21 -5.46
C TYR A 233 2.28 -15.96 -6.46
N GLU A 234 2.07 -15.70 -7.76
CA GLU A 234 2.66 -16.48 -8.85
C GLU A 234 2.43 -17.99 -8.67
N SER A 235 3.49 -18.79 -8.53
CA SER A 235 3.41 -20.25 -8.32
C SER A 235 3.52 -20.67 -6.85
N VAL A 236 3.66 -19.73 -5.91
CA VAL A 236 3.80 -20.04 -4.48
C VAL A 236 2.45 -19.90 -3.80
N THR A 237 2.08 -20.91 -3.02
CA THR A 237 0.80 -20.98 -2.33
C THR A 237 0.98 -21.43 -0.88
N THR A 238 0.20 -20.87 0.02
CA THR A 238 0.02 -21.36 1.40
C THR A 238 -1.45 -21.33 1.80
N THR A 239 -1.79 -21.99 2.91
CA THR A 239 -3.16 -22.01 3.44
C THR A 239 -3.20 -21.60 4.91
N LYS A 240 -4.23 -20.87 5.31
CA LYS A 240 -4.47 -20.47 6.71
C LYS A 240 -5.93 -20.75 7.09
N ASN A 241 -6.12 -21.38 8.25
CA ASN A 241 -7.46 -21.72 8.76
C ASN A 241 -7.92 -20.72 9.81
N PHE A 242 -9.21 -20.40 9.78
CA PHE A 242 -9.88 -19.54 10.75
C PHE A 242 -11.12 -20.27 11.27
N VAL A 243 -11.22 -20.40 12.60
CA VAL A 243 -12.43 -20.91 13.25
C VAL A 243 -13.32 -19.71 13.51
N VAL A 244 -14.49 -19.71 12.90
CA VAL A 244 -15.49 -18.64 13.03
C VAL A 244 -16.66 -19.16 13.86
N GLU A 245 -16.96 -18.44 14.93
CA GLU A 245 -18.10 -18.63 15.82
C GLU A 245 -19.26 -17.75 15.34
N VAL A 246 -20.39 -18.39 15.07
CA VAL A 246 -21.67 -17.72 14.79
C VAL A 246 -22.47 -17.67 16.08
N ILE A 247 -22.68 -16.47 16.61
CA ILE A 247 -23.32 -16.26 17.91
C ILE A 247 -24.84 -16.19 17.77
N CYS A 248 -25.57 -16.86 18.65
CA CYS A 248 -27.03 -16.90 18.73
C CYS A 248 -27.56 -16.39 20.08
N PHE A 249 -28.81 -15.92 20.08
CA PHE A 249 -29.57 -15.58 21.28
C PHE A 249 -30.99 -16.16 21.20
N LEU A 250 -31.58 -16.42 22.37
CA LEU A 250 -32.95 -16.91 22.49
C LEU A 250 -33.73 -16.18 23.60
N PRO A 251 -35.07 -16.08 23.49
CA PRO A 251 -35.88 -16.44 22.33
C PRO A 251 -35.70 -15.43 21.18
N LYS A 252 -36.12 -15.74 19.94
CA LYS A 252 -36.08 -14.79 18.81
C LYS A 252 -37.37 -13.99 18.62
N THR A 253 -38.44 -14.40 19.28
CA THR A 253 -39.76 -13.76 19.26
C THR A 253 -40.36 -13.82 20.65
N TYR A 254 -41.22 -12.86 20.98
CA TYR A 254 -41.98 -12.85 22.22
C TYR A 254 -43.44 -12.52 21.92
N ALA A 255 -44.37 -13.32 22.43
CA ALA A 255 -45.79 -13.09 22.24
C ALA A 255 -46.57 -13.48 23.49
N VAL A 256 -47.43 -12.57 23.96
CA VAL A 256 -48.34 -12.80 25.09
C VAL A 256 -49.75 -12.34 24.76
N SER A 257 -50.72 -12.94 25.43
CA SER A 257 -52.14 -12.56 25.34
C SER A 257 -52.63 -12.09 26.69
N TRP A 258 -53.20 -10.88 26.74
CA TRP A 258 -53.73 -10.26 27.95
C TRP A 258 -55.22 -10.01 27.80
N THR A 259 -56.00 -10.33 28.83
CA THR A 259 -57.41 -9.92 28.93
C THR A 259 -57.51 -8.82 29.97
N GLN A 260 -58.17 -7.72 29.61
CA GLN A 260 -58.38 -6.58 30.48
C GLN A 260 -59.11 -6.99 31.76
N GLU A 261 -58.53 -6.63 32.90
CA GLU A 261 -59.18 -6.69 34.21
C GLU A 261 -59.11 -5.30 34.81
N LYS A 262 -60.23 -4.57 34.78
CA LYS A 262 -60.26 -3.16 35.16
C LYS A 262 -59.78 -2.98 36.61
N GLY A 263 -58.75 -2.15 36.79
CA GLY A 263 -58.11 -1.91 38.09
C GLY A 263 -56.97 -2.87 38.43
N SER A 264 -56.65 -3.83 37.56
CA SER A 264 -55.54 -4.79 37.72
C SER A 264 -54.66 -4.78 36.47
N LEU A 265 -53.47 -4.21 36.57
CA LEU A 265 -52.53 -4.10 35.45
C LEU A 265 -51.84 -5.44 35.18
N LYS A 266 -51.79 -5.85 33.91
CA LYS A 266 -50.99 -6.98 33.47
C LYS A 266 -49.50 -6.63 33.36
N THR A 267 -48.65 -7.60 33.66
CA THR A 267 -47.20 -7.50 33.53
C THR A 267 -46.63 -8.86 33.17
N ASP A 268 -45.54 -8.88 32.40
CA ASP A 268 -44.79 -10.09 32.09
C ASP A 268 -43.30 -9.78 31.91
N GLU A 269 -42.44 -10.76 32.16
CA GLU A 269 -40.98 -10.62 32.05
C GLU A 269 -40.43 -11.52 30.95
N LEU A 270 -39.82 -10.89 29.94
CA LEU A 270 -39.05 -11.56 28.90
C LEU A 270 -37.58 -11.65 29.33
N THR A 271 -37.05 -12.87 29.37
CA THR A 271 -35.60 -13.12 29.52
C THR A 271 -35.00 -13.50 28.18
N ILE A 272 -33.93 -12.84 27.79
CA ILE A 272 -33.13 -13.17 26.60
C ILE A 272 -31.76 -13.66 27.09
N ALA A 273 -31.35 -14.83 26.62
CA ALA A 273 -30.09 -15.46 26.99
C ALA A 273 -29.17 -15.63 25.78
N SER A 274 -27.87 -15.43 26.01
CA SER A 274 -26.83 -15.87 25.06
C SER A 274 -26.64 -17.39 25.17
N SER A 275 -26.44 -18.09 24.06
CA SER A 275 -26.17 -19.53 24.08
C SER A 275 -24.79 -19.92 24.63
N ASN A 276 -23.79 -19.03 24.53
CA ASN A 276 -22.41 -19.27 25.02
C ASN A 276 -22.13 -18.61 26.38
N GLY A 277 -23.11 -17.92 26.97
CA GLY A 277 -22.92 -17.20 28.23
C GLY A 277 -22.14 -15.89 28.10
N GLU A 278 -21.87 -15.40 26.88
CA GLU A 278 -21.40 -14.03 26.67
C GLU A 278 -22.45 -13.02 27.12
N LYS A 279 -21.98 -11.83 27.51
CA LYS A 279 -22.87 -10.74 27.87
C LYS A 279 -23.64 -10.26 26.65
N LEU A 280 -24.88 -9.86 26.89
CA LEU A 280 -25.71 -9.19 25.91
C LEU A 280 -25.99 -7.78 26.40
N TYR A 281 -26.09 -6.86 25.45
CA TYR A 281 -26.62 -5.52 25.66
C TYR A 281 -27.89 -5.34 24.84
N ILE A 282 -28.94 -4.78 25.44
CA ILE A 282 -30.23 -4.58 24.78
C ILE A 282 -30.69 -3.13 24.79
N GLU A 283 -31.42 -2.80 23.72
CA GLU A 283 -32.18 -1.57 23.58
C GLU A 283 -33.61 -1.90 23.18
N VAL A 284 -34.56 -1.09 23.64
CA VAL A 284 -35.99 -1.29 23.37
C VAL A 284 -36.49 -0.15 22.49
N GLU A 285 -37.16 -0.52 21.40
CA GLU A 285 -37.94 0.36 20.56
C GLU A 285 -39.43 0.03 20.75
N ASN A 286 -40.23 0.99 21.25
CA ASN A 286 -41.66 0.80 21.48
C ASN A 286 -42.46 2.04 21.03
N ASN A 287 -43.21 1.88 19.95
CA ASN A 287 -44.06 2.93 19.37
C ASN A 287 -45.47 2.99 20.00
N TYR A 288 -45.77 2.11 20.97
CA TYR A 288 -47.04 2.04 21.69
C TYR A 288 -46.86 2.32 23.19
N SER A 289 -45.95 3.23 23.55
CA SER A 289 -45.60 3.56 24.94
C SER A 289 -46.76 4.11 25.77
N SER A 290 -47.81 4.64 25.13
CA SER A 290 -49.05 5.04 25.79
C SER A 290 -49.98 3.88 26.14
N ALA A 291 -49.76 2.69 25.56
CA ALA A 291 -50.60 1.52 25.77
C ALA A 291 -49.85 0.44 26.59
N ILE A 292 -48.62 0.13 26.20
CA ILE A 292 -47.73 -0.81 26.89
C ILE A 292 -46.41 -0.11 27.27
N GLU A 293 -46.00 -0.27 28.52
CA GLU A 293 -44.67 0.13 29.00
C GLU A 293 -43.71 -1.04 28.78
N VAL A 294 -42.57 -0.81 28.13
CA VAL A 294 -41.54 -1.82 27.90
C VAL A 294 -40.23 -1.29 28.50
N SER A 295 -39.77 -1.88 29.60
CA SER A 295 -38.63 -1.39 30.37
C SER A 295 -37.56 -2.46 30.54
N ILE A 296 -36.28 -2.06 30.49
CA ILE A 296 -35.15 -2.97 30.70
C ILE A 296 -34.95 -3.18 32.20
N LYS A 297 -34.96 -4.43 32.66
CA LYS A 297 -34.72 -4.82 34.07
C LYS A 297 -33.32 -5.34 34.34
N ALA A 298 -32.71 -5.99 33.35
CA ALA A 298 -31.33 -6.43 33.40
C ALA A 298 -30.69 -6.22 32.03
N ASN A 299 -29.50 -5.62 32.02
CA ASN A 299 -28.72 -5.35 30.82
C ASN A 299 -27.24 -5.69 31.09
N ASP A 300 -26.41 -5.71 30.05
CA ASP A 300 -24.97 -6.02 30.14
C ASP A 300 -24.68 -7.35 30.90
N SER A 301 -25.46 -8.37 30.57
CA SER A 301 -25.49 -9.66 31.28
C SER A 301 -25.72 -10.79 30.27
N SER A 302 -25.29 -12.01 30.58
CA SER A 302 -25.60 -13.18 29.74
C SER A 302 -27.07 -13.58 29.77
N LEU A 303 -27.81 -13.05 30.75
CA LEU A 303 -29.26 -13.02 30.80
C LEU A 303 -29.73 -11.58 30.96
N VAL A 304 -30.28 -11.02 29.89
CA VAL A 304 -30.90 -9.69 29.90
C VAL A 304 -32.42 -9.84 30.03
N LYS A 305 -33.06 -8.83 30.62
CA LYS A 305 -34.46 -8.91 30.99
C LYS A 305 -35.21 -7.66 30.58
N VAL A 306 -36.40 -7.85 30.02
CA VAL A 306 -37.34 -6.80 29.65
C VAL A 306 -38.65 -7.08 30.37
N GLU A 307 -39.18 -6.07 31.07
CA GLU A 307 -40.54 -6.10 31.60
C GLU A 307 -41.48 -5.42 30.60
N VAL A 308 -42.58 -6.10 30.29
CA VAL A 308 -43.68 -5.58 29.48
C VAL A 308 -44.88 -5.42 30.39
N LYS A 309 -45.43 -4.21 30.48
CA LYS A 309 -46.47 -3.86 31.42
C LYS A 309 -47.61 -3.07 30.77
N GLU A 310 -48.83 -3.39 31.16
CA GLU A 310 -50.02 -2.63 30.79
C GLU A 310 -50.01 -1.25 31.43
N THR A 311 -50.30 -0.20 30.65
CA THR A 311 -50.47 1.15 31.18
C THR A 311 -51.84 1.35 31.81
N THR A 312 -51.94 2.29 32.75
CA THR A 312 -53.24 2.70 33.33
C THR A 312 -54.19 3.23 32.27
N ASP A 313 -53.67 3.92 31.25
CA ASP A 313 -54.47 4.47 30.16
C ASP A 313 -55.12 3.35 29.35
N LEU A 314 -54.35 2.33 28.95
CA LEU A 314 -54.90 1.14 28.27
C LEU A 314 -55.92 0.40 29.14
N ASN A 315 -55.62 0.19 30.43
CA ASN A 315 -56.52 -0.51 31.35
C ASN A 315 -57.85 0.23 31.57
N ALA A 316 -57.87 1.55 31.40
CA ALA A 316 -59.06 2.38 31.51
C ALA A 316 -59.89 2.50 30.21
N MET A 317 -59.33 2.10 29.06
CA MET A 317 -60.02 2.19 27.78
C MET A 317 -61.23 1.25 27.71
N MET A 318 -62.25 1.69 26.97
CA MET A 318 -63.34 0.83 26.51
C MET A 318 -63.05 0.41 25.07
N GLY A 319 -63.24 -0.87 24.77
CA GLY A 319 -63.04 -1.39 23.42
C GLY A 319 -63.93 -2.60 23.16
N THR A 320 -63.94 -3.05 21.91
CA THR A 320 -64.58 -4.30 21.49
C THR A 320 -63.51 -5.14 20.80
N SER A 321 -63.54 -6.47 20.99
CA SER A 321 -62.52 -7.39 20.43
C SER A 321 -61.12 -7.19 21.04
N TYR A 322 -60.06 -7.32 20.22
CA TYR A 322 -58.66 -7.23 20.62
C TYR A 322 -57.86 -6.21 19.78
N VAL A 323 -56.77 -5.70 20.37
CA VAL A 323 -55.73 -4.90 19.70
C VAL A 323 -54.37 -5.56 19.93
N GLU A 324 -53.48 -5.47 18.94
CA GLU A 324 -52.13 -5.98 19.03
C GLU A 324 -51.13 -4.83 19.12
N TYR A 325 -50.30 -4.84 20.16
CA TYR A 325 -49.24 -3.86 20.40
C TYR A 325 -47.88 -4.51 20.21
N THR A 326 -46.99 -3.89 19.42
CA THR A 326 -45.69 -4.47 19.06
C THR A 326 -44.52 -3.63 19.54
N PHE A 327 -43.40 -4.27 19.86
CA PHE A 327 -42.14 -3.62 20.20
C PHE A 327 -40.97 -4.43 19.65
N THR A 328 -39.80 -3.80 19.56
CA THR A 328 -38.57 -4.45 19.11
C THR A 328 -37.53 -4.34 20.22
N VAL A 329 -36.87 -5.46 20.54
CA VAL A 329 -35.65 -5.46 21.35
C VAL A 329 -34.49 -5.64 20.40
N HIS A 330 -33.57 -4.67 20.33
CA HIS A 330 -32.30 -4.83 19.63
C HIS A 330 -31.29 -5.46 20.58
N ILE A 331 -30.56 -6.46 20.11
CA ILE A 331 -29.59 -7.22 20.91
C ILE A 331 -28.20 -7.00 20.32
N TYR A 332 -27.25 -6.66 21.17
CA TYR A 332 -25.85 -6.42 20.85
C TYR A 332 -24.96 -7.27 21.75
N LEU A 333 -23.73 -7.52 21.31
CA LEU A 333 -22.75 -8.25 22.12
C LEU A 333 -22.20 -7.39 23.27
N PHE A 334 -22.11 -6.08 23.06
CA PHE A 334 -21.54 -5.13 24.02
C PHE A 334 -22.31 -3.81 24.04
N SER A 335 -22.09 -3.03 25.09
CA SER A 335 -22.73 -1.72 25.29
C SER A 335 -22.24 -0.62 24.35
N ASP A 336 -21.13 -0.85 23.63
CA ASP A 336 -20.67 0.02 22.54
C ASP A 336 -21.56 -0.03 21.30
N ARG A 337 -22.38 -1.09 21.18
CA ARG A 337 -23.31 -1.35 20.06
C ARG A 337 -22.61 -1.55 18.72
N GLU A 338 -21.32 -1.93 18.72
CA GLU A 338 -20.59 -2.20 17.48
C GLU A 338 -21.08 -3.49 16.80
N ILE A 339 -21.44 -4.50 17.59
CA ILE A 339 -21.87 -5.82 17.10
C ILE A 339 -23.34 -6.06 17.45
N LYS A 340 -24.23 -5.87 16.47
CA LYS A 340 -25.66 -6.19 16.61
C LYS A 340 -25.90 -7.67 16.30
N LEU A 341 -26.30 -8.46 17.30
CA LEU A 341 -26.60 -9.87 17.14
C LEU A 341 -27.91 -10.10 16.38
N GLY A 342 -28.86 -9.18 16.52
CA GLY A 342 -30.14 -9.26 15.84
C GLY A 342 -31.22 -8.43 16.52
N SER A 343 -32.48 -8.81 16.30
CA SER A 343 -33.62 -8.18 16.95
C SER A 343 -34.69 -9.21 17.26
N LEU A 344 -35.31 -9.03 18.42
CA LEU A 344 -36.44 -9.81 18.88
C LEU A 344 -37.70 -8.97 18.71
N ASN A 345 -38.66 -9.50 17.96
CA ASN A 345 -39.96 -8.86 17.79
C ASN A 345 -40.92 -9.34 18.88
N GLY A 346 -41.45 -8.39 19.65
CA GLY A 346 -42.40 -8.61 20.74
C GLY A 346 -43.81 -8.17 20.38
N SER A 347 -44.82 -8.95 20.78
CA SER A 347 -46.24 -8.63 20.58
C SER A 347 -47.09 -8.92 21.81
N VAL A 348 -47.94 -7.98 22.18
CA VAL A 348 -48.99 -8.14 23.20
C VAL A 348 -50.35 -8.11 22.50
N LYS A 349 -51.03 -9.25 22.49
CA LYS A 349 -52.41 -9.35 22.01
C LYS A 349 -53.37 -9.07 23.17
N TYR A 350 -53.98 -7.88 23.17
CA TYR A 350 -54.77 -7.35 24.27
C TYR A 350 -56.28 -7.43 23.96
N TYR A 351 -57.04 -8.14 24.79
CA TYR A 351 -58.49 -8.30 24.68
C TYR A 351 -59.21 -7.38 25.68
N TYR A 352 -60.13 -6.56 25.20
CA TYR A 352 -60.95 -5.72 26.07
C TYR A 352 -62.00 -6.55 26.81
N ALA A 353 -62.35 -6.15 28.03
CA ALA A 353 -63.45 -6.76 28.76
C ALA A 353 -64.79 -6.40 28.09
N SER A 354 -65.67 -7.38 27.89
CA SER A 354 -67.00 -7.16 27.31
C SER A 354 -67.80 -6.17 28.17
N ILE A 355 -68.46 -5.21 27.52
CA ILE A 355 -69.32 -4.22 28.17
C ILE A 355 -70.79 -4.67 28.24
N THR A 356 -71.12 -5.87 27.75
CA THR A 356 -72.46 -6.46 27.77
C THR A 356 -72.53 -7.68 28.70
N PRO A 357 -73.46 -7.73 29.69
CA PRO A 357 -73.57 -8.84 30.64
C PRO A 357 -73.94 -10.23 30.07
N ASP A 358 -74.28 -10.33 28.78
CA ASP A 358 -74.82 -11.54 28.14
C ASP A 358 -73.92 -12.17 27.04
N ASP A 359 -72.63 -11.81 26.96
CA ASP A 359 -71.64 -12.46 26.08
C ASP A 359 -70.67 -13.38 26.84
#